data_AF-A0A1D6M299-F1
#
_entry.id   AF-A0A1D6M299-F1
#
_cell.length_a   1.000
_cell.length_b   1.000
_cell.length_c   1.000
_cell.angle_alpha   90.00
_cell.angle_beta   90.00
_cell.angle_gamma   90.00
#
_symmetry.space_group_name_H-M   'P 1'
#
loop_
_entity.id
_entity.type
_entity.pdbx_description
1 polymer ?
#
loop_
_entity_poly.entity_id
_entity_poly.type
_entity_poly.pdbx_seq_one_letter_code
_entity_poly.pdbx_strand_id
1 'polypeptide(L)'
;MENGGIEEADDALPEPAPPNGRRYRPVGSSDRAVIQMTSMEPGSSSATIDAVVTPQPPRNLKPDANLTIDPSMREGSPDDHVTSSGSQGDSKLELFGFDSLVNILGLKSMTGEQVQAPSSPRDGEDVAITIGRPKQSGPKFGTMMGVFVPCLQNILGIIYYIRFTWIVGMAGVWQSLVLVSFCGACTFLTSISLSAIATNGAMKGGGPYYLIGRALGPEVGVSIGLCFFLGNAVAGSMYVLGAVETFLDAVPSAGLFQKSVTVVNNTLVNGTETTGTSTISTPSLHDLQVYGVIVTILLCFIVFGGVKIINKVAPAFLIPVLFSLLCIYLGVFIAPRHNAPRGITGLSITTLKDNWGEDYQRTNNAGVPDPSGSIYWDFNALVGLFFPAVTGIMAGSNRSASLKDTQRSIPIGTLYATLTTTAMYLFSVLLFGALATREELLTDRLLTATVAWPAPAVIYIGIILSTLGAALQSLTGAPRLLAAIANDDILPVLNYFKVSEGSEPHAATLFTAFICICCVVIGNLDLITPTITMFFLLCYAGVNLSCFLLDLLDAPSWRPRWKFHHWSLSLVGALFCVGMVLNTFTILFCFITIFSMNS
;
A
#
# COMPACT_ATOMS: atom_id res chain seq x y z
N MET A 1 -36.09 -60.76 -15.89
CA MET A 1 -35.03 -60.62 -14.87
C MET A 1 -35.09 -59.17 -14.42
N GLU A 2 -36.05 -58.87 -13.54
CA GLU A 2 -35.88 -58.70 -12.07
C GLU A 2 -35.15 -57.38 -11.75
N ASN A 3 -35.86 -56.28 -11.44
CA ASN A 3 -36.49 -55.83 -10.17
C ASN A 3 -35.53 -55.34 -9.07
N GLY A 4 -35.86 -54.16 -8.51
CA GLY A 4 -35.55 -53.70 -7.14
C GLY A 4 -34.71 -52.41 -7.07
N GLY A 5 -35.16 -51.28 -6.52
CA GLY A 5 -36.39 -50.96 -5.80
C GLY A 5 -36.57 -49.44 -5.59
N ILE A 6 -37.84 -49.05 -5.52
CA ILE A 6 -38.42 -47.74 -5.21
C ILE A 6 -39.13 -47.89 -3.86
N GLU A 7 -39.17 -46.82 -3.05
CA GLU A 7 -40.31 -46.40 -2.18
C GLU A 7 -39.95 -44.98 -1.68
N GLU A 8 -40.57 -43.89 -2.17
CA GLU A 8 -41.90 -43.31 -1.84
C GLU A 8 -42.03 -42.95 -0.34
N ALA A 9 -42.58 -41.81 0.09
CA ALA A 9 -43.79 -41.16 -0.40
C ALA A 9 -43.90 -39.65 -0.03
N ASP A 10 -44.83 -39.03 -0.76
CA ASP A 10 -45.32 -37.64 -0.80
C ASP A 10 -46.17 -37.15 0.40
N ASP A 11 -46.21 -35.81 0.50
CA ASP A 11 -47.29 -34.86 0.79
C ASP A 11 -48.38 -35.09 1.87
N ALA A 12 -48.53 -34.07 2.74
CA ALA A 12 -49.80 -33.32 2.95
C ALA A 12 -49.63 -32.07 3.87
N LEU A 13 -50.14 -30.91 3.40
CA LEU A 13 -50.48 -29.66 4.14
C LEU A 13 -51.89 -29.78 4.82
N PRO A 14 -52.47 -28.82 5.63
CA PRO A 14 -52.11 -27.43 6.02
C PRO A 14 -52.36 -26.98 7.53
N GLU A 15 -51.92 -25.73 7.86
CA GLU A 15 -52.13 -24.69 8.96
C GLU A 15 -53.21 -24.78 10.11
N PRO A 16 -53.30 -23.86 11.15
CA PRO A 16 -52.32 -23.04 11.95
C PRO A 16 -52.59 -22.87 13.52
N ALA A 17 -51.58 -22.35 14.27
CA ALA A 17 -51.54 -21.61 15.61
C ALA A 17 -51.98 -22.32 16.95
N PRO A 18 -51.48 -21.99 18.20
CA PRO A 18 -51.15 -20.65 18.79
C PRO A 18 -49.92 -20.56 19.77
N PRO A 19 -49.64 -19.41 20.47
CA PRO A 19 -48.34 -19.08 21.11
C PRO A 19 -48.32 -19.16 22.65
N ASN A 20 -47.14 -19.29 23.31
CA ASN A 20 -46.86 -18.73 24.66
C ASN A 20 -45.42 -18.97 25.22
N GLY A 21 -44.80 -17.87 25.68
CA GLY A 21 -44.18 -17.73 27.02
C GLY A 21 -42.86 -18.43 27.37
N ARG A 22 -41.75 -17.68 27.46
CA ARG A 22 -40.57 -18.05 28.27
C ARG A 22 -40.47 -17.18 29.52
N ARG A 23 -40.52 -17.83 30.70
CA ARG A 23 -40.29 -17.23 32.04
C ARG A 23 -38.82 -17.30 32.44
N TYR A 24 -38.40 -16.28 33.18
CA TYR A 24 -37.13 -16.15 33.92
C TYR A 24 -36.94 -17.22 35.00
N ARG A 25 -35.68 -17.53 35.33
CA ARG A 25 -35.27 -18.36 36.48
C ARG A 25 -34.37 -17.54 37.42
N PRO A 26 -34.58 -17.56 38.76
CA PRO A 26 -33.84 -16.75 39.72
C PRO A 26 -32.55 -17.42 40.20
N VAL A 27 -31.57 -16.61 40.60
CA VAL A 27 -30.29 -17.03 41.21
C VAL A 27 -30.41 -16.94 42.73
N GLY A 28 -30.04 -18.02 43.43
CA GLY A 28 -30.04 -18.11 44.90
C GLY A 28 -28.80 -18.79 45.47
N SER A 29 -28.15 -18.07 46.38
CA SER A 29 -27.38 -18.43 47.59
C SER A 29 -26.44 -19.65 47.65
N SER A 30 -25.13 -19.37 47.64
CA SER A 30 -24.03 -19.90 48.49
C SER A 30 -22.79 -19.05 48.11
N ASP A 31 -21.98 -18.40 48.96
CA ASP A 31 -21.69 -18.54 50.38
C ASP A 31 -21.09 -17.22 50.93
N ARG A 32 -21.08 -17.04 52.25
CA ARG A 32 -20.80 -15.79 53.01
C ARG A 32 -19.52 -15.89 53.86
N ALA A 33 -18.83 -14.76 54.08
CA ALA A 33 -17.97 -14.44 55.25
C ALA A 33 -17.88 -12.89 55.33
N VAL A 34 -18.68 -12.11 56.10
CA VAL A 34 -18.71 -11.78 57.57
C VAL A 34 -17.31 -11.39 58.11
N ILE A 35 -16.99 -10.24 58.74
CA ILE A 35 -17.46 -9.53 59.97
C ILE A 35 -16.78 -8.11 59.99
N GLN A 36 -17.48 -6.95 60.05
CA GLN A 36 -17.93 -6.13 61.21
C GLN A 36 -16.89 -5.11 61.77
N MET A 37 -17.29 -3.84 61.93
CA MET A 37 -17.26 -3.04 63.20
C MET A 37 -17.76 -1.59 62.98
N THR A 38 -18.03 -0.91 64.10
CA THR A 38 -19.16 -0.01 64.37
C THR A 38 -18.73 1.44 64.67
N SER A 39 -19.65 2.39 64.42
CA SER A 39 -19.86 3.79 64.89
C SER A 39 -18.76 4.64 65.56
N MET A 40 -18.74 5.95 65.24
CA MET A 40 -18.96 7.06 66.20
C MET A 40 -19.25 8.40 65.47
N GLU A 41 -20.23 9.13 65.99
CA GLU A 41 -20.73 10.51 65.70
C GLU A 41 -19.79 11.61 66.26
N PRO A 42 -20.07 12.96 66.30
CA PRO A 42 -21.36 13.70 66.07
C PRO A 42 -21.27 15.05 65.31
N GLY A 43 -22.44 15.67 65.02
CA GLY A 43 -22.55 17.15 64.91
C GLY A 43 -23.73 17.71 64.09
N SER A 44 -24.85 17.96 64.78
CA SER A 44 -26.06 18.78 64.49
C SER A 44 -25.92 19.95 63.47
N SER A 45 -26.95 20.42 62.74
CA SER A 45 -28.30 20.86 63.19
C SER A 45 -29.25 21.28 62.03
N SER A 46 -30.56 21.16 62.30
CA SER A 46 -31.75 21.94 61.81
C SER A 46 -32.18 21.85 60.32
N ALA A 47 -33.36 21.30 59.93
CA ALA A 47 -34.77 21.68 60.16
C ALA A 47 -35.08 23.11 59.64
N THR A 48 -36.07 23.49 58.83
CA THR A 48 -37.45 23.04 58.44
C THR A 48 -37.85 23.94 57.22
N ILE A 49 -38.86 23.68 56.36
CA ILE A 49 -40.31 23.91 56.54
C ILE A 49 -41.03 23.48 55.23
N ASP A 50 -42.23 22.92 55.42
CA ASP A 50 -43.26 22.48 54.47
C ASP A 50 -43.87 23.56 53.54
N ALA A 51 -44.42 23.15 52.38
CA ALA A 51 -45.84 23.33 52.06
C ALA A 51 -46.24 22.67 50.72
N VAL A 52 -47.38 21.98 50.77
CA VAL A 52 -48.07 21.20 49.71
C VAL A 52 -49.15 22.08 49.04
N VAL A 53 -49.50 21.78 47.76
CA VAL A 53 -50.87 21.66 47.18
C VAL A 53 -50.91 22.00 45.66
N THR A 54 -51.43 21.03 44.88
CA THR A 54 -51.81 20.91 43.44
C THR A 54 -53.10 21.71 43.06
N PRO A 55 -53.72 21.68 41.83
CA PRO A 55 -53.38 21.14 40.47
C PRO A 55 -53.71 22.08 39.22
N GLN A 56 -53.26 21.63 38.03
CA GLN A 56 -53.55 21.89 36.56
C GLN A 56 -54.78 22.72 36.04
N PRO A 57 -55.03 22.90 34.70
CA PRO A 57 -54.33 23.55 33.53
C PRO A 57 -55.34 24.48 32.74
N PRO A 58 -55.43 24.64 31.38
CA PRO A 58 -54.49 24.84 30.23
C PRO A 58 -54.80 26.12 29.37
N ARG A 59 -53.96 26.50 28.37
CA ARG A 59 -54.36 26.82 26.95
C ARG A 59 -53.29 27.52 26.07
N ASN A 60 -53.33 27.11 24.79
CA ASN A 60 -52.63 27.60 23.59
C ASN A 60 -52.98 29.04 23.16
N LEU A 61 -52.08 29.73 22.44
CA LEU A 61 -52.35 30.47 21.17
C LEU A 61 -51.07 31.15 20.59
N LYS A 62 -50.92 31.06 19.27
CA LYS A 62 -50.07 31.81 18.30
C LYS A 62 -51.03 32.34 17.21
N PRO A 63 -50.63 33.11 16.17
CA PRO A 63 -49.58 34.13 16.00
C PRO A 63 -50.18 35.44 15.38
N ASP A 64 -49.37 36.47 15.08
CA ASP A 64 -49.34 37.19 13.78
C ASP A 64 -48.74 38.61 13.80
N ALA A 65 -48.09 38.93 12.67
CA ALA A 65 -48.09 40.19 11.92
C ALA A 65 -46.77 41.01 11.85
N ASN A 66 -46.16 40.92 10.66
CA ASN A 66 -45.23 41.88 10.04
C ASN A 66 -45.90 43.24 9.80
N LEU A 67 -45.14 44.34 9.91
CA LEU A 67 -45.37 45.54 9.11
C LEU A 67 -44.04 46.21 8.75
N THR A 68 -43.82 46.37 7.45
CA THR A 68 -42.73 47.09 6.78
C THR A 68 -43.17 48.55 6.56
N ILE A 69 -42.21 49.49 6.40
CA ILE A 69 -42.15 50.58 5.40
C ILE A 69 -41.36 51.82 5.93
N ASP A 70 -40.22 52.08 5.27
CA ASP A 70 -39.39 53.32 5.16
C ASP A 70 -40.11 54.37 4.27
N PRO A 71 -39.63 55.59 3.88
CA PRO A 71 -38.32 56.24 4.08
C PRO A 71 -38.37 57.77 4.34
N SER A 72 -37.21 58.44 4.58
CA SER A 72 -36.89 59.76 3.99
C SER A 72 -35.44 60.26 4.26
N MET A 73 -34.96 61.02 3.27
CA MET A 73 -33.63 61.59 2.94
C MET A 73 -32.96 62.50 4.01
N ARG A 74 -31.61 62.44 4.19
CA ARG A 74 -30.52 63.33 3.63
C ARG A 74 -30.57 64.74 4.26
N GLU A 75 -29.53 65.39 4.81
CA GLU A 75 -28.11 65.55 4.49
C GLU A 75 -27.48 66.46 5.59
N GLY A 76 -26.18 66.37 5.91
CA GLY A 76 -25.43 67.48 6.54
C GLY A 76 -24.54 67.16 7.76
N SER A 77 -23.23 66.99 7.52
CA SER A 77 -22.11 67.22 8.46
C SER A 77 -21.63 68.70 8.35
N PRO A 78 -20.61 69.24 9.07
CA PRO A 78 -19.63 68.59 9.96
C PRO A 78 -19.20 69.34 11.26
N ASP A 79 -18.40 68.61 12.08
CA ASP A 79 -17.29 68.99 12.98
C ASP A 79 -17.45 70.08 14.07
N ASP A 80 -17.29 69.71 15.36
CA ASP A 80 -15.99 69.78 16.06
C ASP A 80 -16.08 69.31 17.55
N HIS A 81 -15.06 68.57 17.98
CA HIS A 81 -14.84 68.02 19.33
C HIS A 81 -14.09 69.01 20.24
N VAL A 82 -14.21 68.89 21.59
CA VAL A 82 -13.10 68.80 22.58
C VAL A 82 -13.62 68.55 24.03
N THR A 83 -13.29 67.33 24.50
CA THR A 83 -12.94 66.77 25.84
C THR A 83 -13.38 67.37 27.19
N SER A 84 -13.92 66.49 28.07
CA SER A 84 -13.28 66.00 29.32
C SER A 84 -14.14 64.84 29.88
N SER A 85 -13.64 63.65 30.19
CA SER A 85 -12.96 63.25 31.43
C SER A 85 -13.18 61.73 31.57
N GLY A 86 -12.25 60.96 32.14
CA GLY A 86 -12.53 59.57 32.51
C GLY A 86 -11.37 58.60 32.39
N SER A 87 -10.67 58.44 33.50
CA SER A 87 -9.52 57.57 33.76
C SER A 87 -9.83 56.07 33.67
N GLN A 88 -8.90 55.34 33.04
CA GLN A 88 -8.46 53.95 33.30
C GLN A 88 -9.35 52.77 32.86
N GLY A 89 -9.01 52.21 31.69
CA GLY A 89 -9.38 50.85 31.24
C GLY A 89 -8.13 50.09 30.79
N ASP A 90 -8.05 48.81 31.14
CA ASP A 90 -6.90 47.94 30.93
C ASP A 90 -6.49 47.83 29.45
N SER A 91 -5.21 48.10 29.18
CA SER A 91 -4.63 48.07 27.84
C SER A 91 -4.28 46.64 27.41
N LYS A 92 -5.08 46.16 26.47
CA LYS A 92 -4.85 45.01 25.59
C LYS A 92 -3.75 45.39 24.58
N LEU A 93 -2.61 44.70 24.59
CA LEU A 93 -1.61 44.81 23.51
C LEU A 93 -1.94 43.77 22.42
N GLU A 94 -2.61 44.23 21.37
CA GLU A 94 -2.67 43.51 20.09
C GLU A 94 -1.34 43.71 19.37
N LEU A 95 -0.57 42.63 19.16
CA LEU A 95 0.56 42.64 18.25
C LEU A 95 0.22 41.80 17.01
N PHE A 96 -0.02 42.57 15.95
CA PHE A 96 -0.24 42.19 14.56
C PHE A 96 0.78 41.16 14.06
N GLY A 97 0.27 40.11 13.40
CA GLY A 97 1.10 39.20 12.59
C GLY A 97 0.54 37.79 12.42
N PHE A 98 -0.32 37.33 13.34
CA PHE A 98 -0.84 35.96 13.30
C PHE A 98 -2.00 35.77 12.32
N ASP A 99 -2.92 36.73 12.20
CA ASP A 99 -4.09 36.58 11.33
C ASP A 99 -3.76 36.58 9.83
N SER A 100 -2.67 37.25 9.43
CA SER A 100 -2.23 37.23 8.03
C SER A 100 -1.57 35.88 7.68
N LEU A 101 -0.89 35.24 8.64
CA LEU A 101 -0.26 33.94 8.45
C LEU A 101 -1.30 32.80 8.47
N VAL A 102 -2.36 32.92 9.29
CA VAL A 102 -3.50 32.00 9.32
C VAL A 102 -4.34 32.06 8.04
N ASN A 103 -4.45 33.24 7.40
CA ASN A 103 -5.13 33.39 6.12
C ASN A 103 -4.32 32.81 4.93
N ILE A 104 -2.99 32.90 4.98
CA ILE A 104 -2.10 32.28 3.97
C ILE A 104 -2.11 30.74 4.09
N LEU A 105 -2.36 30.20 5.30
CA LEU A 105 -2.44 28.76 5.59
C LEU A 105 -3.86 28.16 5.53
N GLY A 106 -4.88 28.89 5.04
CA GLY A 106 -6.21 28.31 4.76
C GLY A 106 -7.02 27.83 5.99
N LEU A 107 -6.58 28.14 7.21
CA LEU A 107 -7.12 27.56 8.45
C LEU A 107 -8.47 28.15 8.91
N LYS A 108 -9.07 29.06 8.14
CA LYS A 108 -10.37 29.68 8.46
C LYS A 108 -11.56 29.08 7.70
N SER A 109 -11.37 27.96 7.00
CA SER A 109 -12.45 27.21 6.33
C SER A 109 -13.06 26.11 7.23
N MET A 110 -12.55 25.89 8.45
CA MET A 110 -12.88 24.70 9.28
C MET A 110 -13.76 24.95 10.52
N THR A 111 -14.46 26.09 10.62
CA THR A 111 -15.31 26.38 11.80
C THR A 111 -16.78 26.65 11.48
N GLY A 112 -17.32 26.01 10.45
CA GLY A 112 -18.72 26.23 10.04
C GLY A 112 -19.44 24.97 9.58
N GLU A 113 -19.54 23.93 10.41
CA GLU A 113 -20.68 23.00 10.46
C GLU A 113 -20.56 22.06 11.68
N GLN A 114 -21.36 22.32 12.72
CA GLN A 114 -21.53 21.40 13.84
C GLN A 114 -22.41 20.23 13.39
N VAL A 115 -21.82 19.07 13.12
CA VAL A 115 -22.57 17.81 13.06
C VAL A 115 -22.84 17.35 14.50
N GLN A 116 -24.12 17.31 14.86
CA GLN A 116 -24.65 16.90 16.15
C GLN A 116 -24.21 15.47 16.51
N ALA A 117 -23.63 15.29 17.70
CA ALA A 117 -23.22 13.98 18.20
C ALA A 117 -24.44 13.08 18.49
N PRO A 118 -24.40 11.76 18.19
CA PRO A 118 -25.50 10.89 18.52
C PRO A 118 -25.55 10.64 20.04
N SER A 119 -26.70 10.91 20.64
CA SER A 119 -27.02 10.62 22.04
C SER A 119 -27.05 9.11 22.30
N SER A 120 -26.47 8.71 23.43
CA SER A 120 -26.55 7.36 24.01
C SER A 120 -28.03 6.91 24.17
N PRO A 121 -28.40 5.65 23.87
CA PRO A 121 -29.77 5.21 24.07
C PRO A 121 -30.02 4.96 25.56
N ARG A 122 -30.90 5.77 26.15
CA ARG A 122 -31.67 5.38 27.35
C ARG A 122 -32.87 4.55 26.88
N ASP A 123 -33.20 3.55 27.68
CA ASP A 123 -34.28 2.58 27.45
C ASP A 123 -35.63 3.22 27.09
N GLY A 124 -36.31 2.62 26.11
CA GLY A 124 -37.77 2.55 26.09
C GLY A 124 -38.54 3.48 25.15
N GLU A 125 -38.23 3.53 23.85
CA GLU A 125 -39.19 3.99 22.84
C GLU A 125 -39.29 3.00 21.67
N ASP A 126 -40.48 2.42 21.53
CA ASP A 126 -40.86 1.49 20.46
C ASP A 126 -40.96 2.24 19.12
N VAL A 127 -39.88 2.22 18.34
CA VAL A 127 -39.89 2.62 16.93
C VAL A 127 -40.03 1.36 16.07
N ALA A 128 -41.10 1.32 15.28
CA ALA A 128 -41.40 0.24 14.36
C ALA A 128 -40.22 -0.03 13.41
N ILE A 129 -39.64 -1.22 13.54
CA ILE A 129 -38.53 -1.72 12.73
C ILE A 129 -39.07 -1.94 11.31
N THR A 130 -38.79 -1.01 10.39
CA THR A 130 -38.80 -1.35 8.97
C THR A 130 -37.63 -2.31 8.77
N ILE A 131 -37.93 -3.59 8.57
CA ILE A 131 -36.95 -4.66 8.34
C ILE A 131 -36.28 -4.41 6.99
N GLY A 132 -35.28 -3.53 6.98
CA GLY A 132 -34.23 -3.53 5.98
C GLY A 132 -33.39 -4.77 6.24
N ARG A 133 -33.54 -5.78 5.38
CA ARG A 133 -32.73 -7.01 5.39
C ARG A 133 -31.25 -6.62 5.56
N PRO A 134 -30.53 -7.06 6.63
CA PRO A 134 -29.12 -6.75 6.75
C PRO A 134 -28.44 -7.31 5.50
N LYS A 135 -27.75 -6.45 4.76
CA LYS A 135 -26.92 -6.85 3.61
C LYS A 135 -25.98 -7.93 4.12
N GLN A 136 -26.22 -9.19 3.76
CA GLN A 136 -25.42 -10.32 4.20
C GLN A 136 -23.96 -9.99 3.90
N SER A 137 -23.18 -9.63 4.93
CA SER A 137 -21.76 -9.40 4.73
C SER A 137 -21.16 -10.77 4.44
N GLY A 138 -20.64 -10.94 3.23
CA GLY A 138 -19.87 -12.13 2.89
C GLY A 138 -18.75 -12.39 3.93
N PRO A 139 -18.17 -13.59 3.94
CA PRO A 139 -17.11 -13.95 4.88
C PRO A 139 -16.00 -12.89 4.85
N LYS A 140 -15.75 -12.26 6.01
CA LYS A 140 -14.68 -11.27 6.16
C LYS A 140 -13.32 -11.97 6.30
N PHE A 141 -12.28 -11.40 5.69
CA PHE A 141 -10.94 -11.95 5.74
C PHE A 141 -10.27 -11.68 7.10
N GLY A 142 -9.47 -12.65 7.56
CA GLY A 142 -8.56 -12.48 8.70
C GLY A 142 -7.24 -11.81 8.31
N THR A 143 -6.37 -11.59 9.28
CA THR A 143 -5.07 -10.91 9.10
C THR A 143 -4.16 -11.61 8.08
N MET A 144 -4.11 -12.95 8.11
CA MET A 144 -3.20 -13.73 7.25
C MET A 144 -3.60 -13.64 5.77
N MET A 145 -4.82 -14.06 5.41
CA MET A 145 -5.30 -14.03 4.03
C MET A 145 -5.66 -12.62 3.53
N GLY A 146 -6.02 -11.72 4.44
CA GLY A 146 -6.50 -10.37 4.09
C GLY A 146 -5.40 -9.33 3.96
N VAL A 147 -4.29 -9.47 4.68
CA VAL A 147 -3.21 -8.47 4.74
C VAL A 147 -1.85 -9.09 4.46
N PHE A 148 -1.40 -10.07 5.26
CA PHE A 148 -0.05 -10.64 5.15
C PHE A 148 0.22 -11.23 3.75
N VAL A 149 -0.68 -12.10 3.29
CA VAL A 149 -0.56 -12.80 2.00
C VAL A 149 -0.55 -11.82 0.81
N PRO A 150 -1.50 -10.86 0.71
CA PRO A 150 -1.44 -9.82 -0.32
C PRO A 150 -0.19 -8.93 -0.26
N CYS A 151 0.26 -8.55 0.94
CA CYS A 151 1.51 -7.79 1.09
C CYS A 151 2.70 -8.60 0.59
N LEU A 152 2.79 -9.87 0.98
CA LEU A 152 3.87 -10.77 0.53
C LEU A 152 3.87 -10.90 -1.00
N GLN A 153 2.70 -11.07 -1.62
CA GLN A 153 2.58 -11.18 -3.08
C GLN A 153 3.03 -9.91 -3.82
N ASN A 154 2.71 -8.72 -3.30
CA ASN A 154 3.10 -7.47 -3.93
C ASN A 154 4.55 -7.07 -3.67
N ILE A 155 5.16 -7.55 -2.56
CA ILE A 155 6.59 -7.36 -2.29
C ILE A 155 7.42 -8.33 -3.14
N LEU A 156 6.98 -9.58 -3.29
CA LEU A 156 7.66 -10.62 -4.08
C LEU A 156 7.39 -10.47 -5.58
N GLY A 157 7.98 -9.43 -6.17
CA GLY A 157 7.85 -9.10 -7.58
C GLY A 157 8.91 -9.73 -8.49
N ILE A 158 8.93 -9.23 -9.73
CA ILE A 158 9.88 -9.65 -10.79
C ILE A 158 11.35 -9.45 -10.41
N ILE A 159 11.66 -8.44 -9.59
CA ILE A 159 13.06 -8.15 -9.19
C ILE A 159 13.69 -9.34 -8.48
N TYR A 160 12.97 -10.03 -7.60
CA TYR A 160 13.53 -11.18 -6.89
C TYR A 160 13.99 -12.29 -7.83
N TYR A 161 13.24 -12.53 -8.91
CA TYR A 161 13.50 -13.65 -9.81
C TYR A 161 14.56 -13.35 -10.86
N ILE A 162 14.53 -12.14 -11.45
CA ILE A 162 15.37 -11.80 -12.61
C ILE A 162 16.58 -10.94 -12.21
N ARG A 163 16.39 -9.99 -11.29
CA ARG A 163 17.39 -8.95 -11.03
C ARG A 163 18.20 -9.20 -9.78
N PHE A 164 17.69 -9.97 -8.82
CA PHE A 164 18.31 -10.10 -7.52
C PHE A 164 19.67 -10.81 -7.57
N THR A 165 19.81 -11.88 -8.34
CA THR A 165 21.09 -12.58 -8.53
C THR A 165 22.13 -11.68 -9.20
N TRP A 166 21.69 -10.91 -10.20
CA TRP A 166 22.52 -9.92 -10.89
C TRP A 166 22.97 -8.78 -9.96
N ILE A 167 22.09 -8.26 -9.10
CA ILE A 167 22.44 -7.26 -8.08
C ILE A 167 23.52 -7.82 -7.14
N VAL A 168 23.39 -9.09 -6.71
CA VAL A 168 24.40 -9.76 -5.87
C VAL A 168 25.74 -9.91 -6.60
N GLY A 169 25.73 -10.18 -7.91
CA GLY A 169 26.94 -10.23 -8.73
C GLY A 169 27.66 -8.88 -8.85
N MET A 170 26.92 -7.80 -9.09
CA MET A 170 27.49 -6.44 -9.27
C MET A 170 28.00 -5.85 -7.95
N ALA A 171 27.14 -5.79 -6.93
CA ALA A 171 27.47 -5.16 -5.66
C ALA A 171 28.38 -6.05 -4.78
N GLY A 172 28.43 -7.36 -5.07
CA GLY A 172 28.99 -8.34 -4.17
C GLY A 172 28.09 -8.61 -2.96
N VAL A 173 28.45 -9.60 -2.15
CA VAL A 173 27.66 -10.04 -0.99
C VAL A 173 27.56 -8.94 0.07
N TRP A 174 28.68 -8.28 0.40
CA TRP A 174 28.71 -7.27 1.47
C TRP A 174 27.80 -6.07 1.16
N GLN A 175 27.96 -5.45 -0.01
CA GLN A 175 27.14 -4.28 -0.33
C GLN A 175 25.67 -4.67 -0.59
N SER A 176 25.41 -5.86 -1.10
CA SER A 176 24.04 -6.37 -1.27
C SER A 176 23.31 -6.54 0.07
N LEU A 177 24.00 -7.01 1.11
CA LEU A 177 23.44 -7.07 2.47
C LEU A 177 23.12 -5.67 3.01
N VAL A 178 24.00 -4.69 2.78
CA VAL A 178 23.78 -3.30 3.17
C VAL A 178 22.59 -2.71 2.41
N LEU A 179 22.51 -2.93 1.10
CA LEU A 179 21.44 -2.46 0.23
C LEU A 179 20.08 -3.02 0.65
N VAL A 180 19.98 -4.34 0.89
CA VAL A 180 18.74 -4.97 1.36
C VAL A 180 18.36 -4.46 2.75
N SER A 181 19.33 -4.34 3.67
CA SER A 181 19.08 -3.84 5.03
C SER A 181 18.62 -2.38 5.01
N PHE A 182 19.21 -1.55 4.14
CA PHE A 182 18.88 -0.14 4.02
C PHE A 182 17.47 0.08 3.45
N CYS A 183 17.13 -0.59 2.36
CA CYS A 183 15.78 -0.55 1.77
C CYS A 183 14.72 -1.18 2.71
N GLY A 184 15.07 -2.28 3.37
CA GLY A 184 14.22 -2.95 4.36
C GLY A 184 13.96 -2.09 5.60
N ALA A 185 14.97 -1.39 6.12
CA ALA A 185 14.81 -0.48 7.25
C ALA A 185 13.87 0.69 6.91
N CYS A 186 14.01 1.28 5.71
CA CYS A 186 13.13 2.36 5.25
C CYS A 186 11.66 1.93 5.17
N THR A 187 11.41 0.75 4.57
CA THR A 187 10.04 0.22 4.48
C THR A 187 9.51 -0.23 5.84
N PHE A 188 10.34 -0.77 6.71
CA PHE A 188 9.97 -1.11 8.09
C PHE A 188 9.55 0.11 8.91
N LEU A 189 10.33 1.20 8.87
CA LEU A 189 9.98 2.47 9.54
C LEU A 189 8.67 3.04 8.99
N THR A 190 8.47 2.97 7.67
CA THR A 190 7.21 3.40 7.04
C THR A 190 6.03 2.52 7.44
N SER A 191 6.23 1.21 7.59
CA SER A 191 5.20 0.28 8.09
C SER A 191 4.79 0.60 9.54
N ILE A 192 5.70 1.11 10.39
CA ILE A 192 5.36 1.59 11.74
C ILE A 192 4.48 2.84 11.66
N SER A 193 4.86 3.84 10.86
CA SER A 193 4.05 5.05 10.65
C SER A 193 2.67 4.72 10.07
N LEU A 194 2.60 3.82 9.08
CA LEU A 194 1.34 3.34 8.51
C LEU A 194 0.48 2.62 9.56
N SER A 195 1.11 1.88 10.49
CA SER A 195 0.41 1.23 11.60
C SER A 195 -0.18 2.23 12.59
N ALA A 196 0.51 3.35 12.83
CA ALA A 196 0.01 4.45 13.66
C ALA A 196 -1.24 5.08 13.01
N ILE A 197 -1.17 5.39 11.71
CA ILE A 197 -2.32 5.85 10.91
C ILE A 197 -3.47 4.85 10.99
N ALA A 198 -3.17 3.56 10.80
CA ALA A 198 -4.15 2.48 10.83
C ALA A 198 -4.77 2.21 12.22
N THR A 199 -4.27 2.85 13.28
CA THR A 199 -4.85 2.73 14.63
C THR A 199 -5.42 4.05 15.13
N ASN A 200 -5.38 5.10 14.31
CA ASN A 200 -5.90 6.41 14.65
C ASN A 200 -7.42 6.50 14.38
N GLY A 201 -8.20 6.65 15.45
CA GLY A 201 -9.66 6.82 15.38
C GLY A 201 -10.42 5.60 14.83
N ALA A 202 -11.74 5.72 14.67
CA ALA A 202 -12.60 4.65 14.16
C ALA A 202 -12.49 4.51 12.64
N MET A 203 -11.77 3.50 12.16
CA MET A 203 -11.53 3.31 10.73
C MET A 203 -12.65 2.50 10.08
N LYS A 204 -13.40 3.14 9.18
CA LYS A 204 -14.28 2.44 8.23
C LYS A 204 -13.40 1.97 7.05
N GLY A 205 -13.67 0.79 6.51
CA GLY A 205 -12.77 0.15 5.54
C GLY A 205 -12.85 0.76 4.13
N GLY A 206 -12.12 1.85 3.89
CA GLY A 206 -12.15 2.62 2.62
C GLY A 206 -10.88 2.54 1.76
N GLY A 207 -9.94 1.63 2.04
CA GLY A 207 -8.67 1.55 1.32
C GLY A 207 -7.56 2.45 1.88
N PRO A 208 -6.33 2.40 1.33
CA PRO A 208 -5.17 3.16 1.81
C PRO A 208 -5.42 4.67 1.88
N TYR A 209 -6.03 5.25 0.85
CA TYR A 209 -6.28 6.68 0.82
C TYR A 209 -7.26 7.14 1.90
N TYR A 210 -8.33 6.39 2.12
CA TYR A 210 -9.26 6.70 3.20
C TYR A 210 -8.58 6.66 4.58
N LEU A 211 -7.64 5.74 4.79
CA LEU A 211 -6.85 5.67 6.03
C LEU A 211 -5.98 6.93 6.18
N ILE A 212 -5.31 7.34 5.11
CA ILE A 212 -4.38 8.47 5.09
C ILE A 212 -5.13 9.81 5.17
N GLY A 213 -6.08 10.08 4.27
CA GLY A 213 -6.81 11.35 4.20
C GLY A 213 -7.64 11.65 5.45
N ARG A 214 -8.24 10.62 6.07
CA ARG A 214 -8.99 10.80 7.32
C ARG A 214 -8.09 11.09 8.53
N ALA A 215 -6.88 10.52 8.55
CA ALA A 215 -5.97 10.67 9.68
C ALA A 215 -5.10 11.93 9.58
N LEU A 216 -4.64 12.27 8.37
CA LEU A 216 -3.69 13.35 8.12
C LEU A 216 -4.35 14.65 7.64
N GLY A 217 -5.62 14.58 7.24
CA GLY A 217 -6.33 15.68 6.60
C GLY A 217 -6.38 15.52 5.09
N PRO A 218 -7.37 16.18 4.45
CA PRO A 218 -7.72 15.95 3.06
C PRO A 218 -6.63 16.44 2.08
N GLU A 219 -6.00 17.59 2.36
CA GLU A 219 -4.93 18.17 1.51
C GLU A 219 -3.68 17.28 1.44
N VAL A 220 -3.18 16.86 2.60
CA VAL A 220 -2.02 15.95 2.71
C VAL A 220 -2.36 14.58 2.12
N GLY A 221 -3.58 14.10 2.37
CA GLY A 221 -4.09 12.85 1.82
C GLY A 221 -4.06 12.83 0.29
N VAL A 222 -4.50 13.89 -0.37
CA VAL A 222 -4.52 13.99 -1.84
C VAL A 222 -3.11 13.97 -2.43
N SER A 223 -2.17 14.72 -1.87
CA SER A 223 -0.78 14.73 -2.37
C SER A 223 -0.15 13.34 -2.27
N ILE A 224 -0.24 12.68 -1.11
CA ILE A 224 0.30 11.33 -0.90
C ILE A 224 -0.43 10.32 -1.80
N GLY A 225 -1.76 10.45 -1.92
CA GLY A 225 -2.61 9.62 -2.74
C GLY A 225 -2.26 9.67 -4.23
N LEU A 226 -1.98 10.86 -4.78
CA LEU A 226 -1.57 11.03 -6.17
C LEU A 226 -0.20 10.41 -6.46
N CYS A 227 0.79 10.58 -5.57
CA CYS A 227 2.08 9.92 -5.70
C CYS A 227 1.93 8.39 -5.65
N PHE A 228 1.09 7.88 -4.75
CA PHE A 228 0.81 6.46 -4.63
C PHE A 228 0.03 5.90 -5.85
N PHE A 229 -0.84 6.71 -6.46
CA PHE A 229 -1.51 6.38 -7.72
C PHE A 229 -0.51 6.22 -8.86
N LEU A 230 0.35 7.22 -9.07
CA LEU A 230 1.38 7.16 -10.12
C LEU A 230 2.35 5.99 -9.90
N GLY A 231 2.81 5.78 -8.66
CA GLY A 231 3.66 4.65 -8.32
C GLY A 231 3.04 3.30 -8.68
N ASN A 232 1.77 3.08 -8.34
CA ASN A 232 1.07 1.84 -8.70
C ASN A 232 0.80 1.73 -10.22
N ALA A 233 0.47 2.82 -10.91
CA ALA A 233 0.25 2.81 -12.35
C ALA A 233 1.52 2.42 -13.11
N VAL A 234 2.67 3.01 -12.75
CA VAL A 234 3.97 2.68 -13.34
C VAL A 234 4.42 1.27 -12.93
N ALA A 235 4.19 0.84 -11.68
CA ALA A 235 4.48 -0.52 -11.23
C ALA A 235 3.72 -1.59 -12.03
N GLY A 236 2.48 -1.30 -12.44
CA GLY A 236 1.72 -2.16 -13.35
C GLY A 236 2.48 -2.50 -14.63
N SER A 237 3.15 -1.51 -15.24
CA SER A 237 3.92 -1.70 -16.47
C SER A 237 5.15 -2.58 -16.28
N MET A 238 5.87 -2.39 -15.15
CA MET A 238 7.03 -3.20 -14.79
C MET A 238 6.64 -4.68 -14.59
N TYR A 239 5.51 -4.94 -13.95
CA TYR A 239 5.01 -6.31 -13.79
C TYR A 239 4.59 -6.93 -15.12
N VAL A 240 3.92 -6.18 -16.00
CA VAL A 240 3.54 -6.68 -17.34
C VAL A 240 4.79 -7.00 -18.16
N LEU A 241 5.75 -6.09 -18.23
CA LEU A 241 7.01 -6.30 -18.95
C LEU A 241 7.77 -7.51 -18.39
N GLY A 242 7.81 -7.67 -17.06
CA GLY A 242 8.41 -8.84 -16.42
C GLY A 242 7.73 -10.17 -16.81
N ALA A 243 6.41 -10.18 -16.93
CA ALA A 243 5.66 -11.35 -17.42
C ALA A 243 6.01 -11.68 -18.88
N VAL A 244 6.08 -10.65 -19.73
CA VAL A 244 6.36 -10.78 -21.16
C VAL A 244 7.79 -11.22 -21.41
N GLU A 245 8.77 -10.64 -20.71
CA GLU A 245 10.17 -11.05 -20.79
C GLU A 245 10.32 -12.53 -20.45
N THR A 246 9.75 -12.95 -19.31
CA THR A 246 9.80 -14.35 -18.89
C THR A 246 9.08 -15.28 -19.87
N PHE A 247 7.98 -14.83 -20.48
CA PHE A 247 7.24 -15.60 -21.48
C PHE A 247 8.05 -15.81 -22.77
N LEU A 248 8.72 -14.76 -23.26
CA LEU A 248 9.57 -14.83 -24.45
C LEU A 248 10.82 -15.68 -24.21
N ASP A 249 11.37 -15.66 -23.00
CA ASP A 249 12.47 -16.55 -22.60
C ASP A 249 12.00 -18.01 -22.48
N ALA A 250 10.79 -18.25 -21.96
CA ALA A 250 10.22 -19.59 -21.83
C ALA A 250 9.82 -20.20 -23.18
N VAL A 251 9.34 -19.38 -24.12
CA VAL A 251 8.91 -19.81 -25.46
C VAL A 251 9.66 -18.99 -26.53
N PRO A 252 10.92 -19.33 -26.82
CA PRO A 252 11.74 -18.56 -27.75
C PRO A 252 11.28 -18.61 -29.21
N SER A 253 10.30 -19.47 -29.54
CA SER A 253 9.64 -19.57 -30.85
C SER A 253 8.48 -18.59 -31.03
N ALA A 254 8.04 -17.91 -29.97
CA ALA A 254 6.97 -16.93 -30.01
C ALA A 254 7.45 -15.50 -30.37
N GLY A 255 8.75 -15.24 -30.48
CA GLY A 255 9.27 -13.93 -30.87
C GLY A 255 8.85 -13.55 -32.30
N LEU A 256 8.27 -12.36 -32.46
CA LEU A 256 7.80 -11.85 -33.75
C LEU A 256 8.92 -11.14 -34.51
N PHE A 257 9.84 -10.49 -33.79
CA PHE A 257 11.00 -9.79 -34.33
C PHE A 257 12.31 -10.56 -34.05
N GLN A 258 13.32 -10.31 -34.89
CA GLN A 258 14.60 -11.02 -34.83
C GLN A 258 15.31 -10.78 -33.48
N LYS A 259 15.68 -11.86 -32.78
CA LYS A 259 16.37 -11.81 -31.48
C LYS A 259 17.64 -10.97 -31.56
N SER A 260 17.86 -10.09 -30.58
CA SER A 260 19.14 -9.39 -30.46
C SER A 260 20.18 -10.37 -29.90
N VAL A 261 21.05 -10.86 -30.78
CA VAL A 261 22.19 -11.69 -30.39
C VAL A 261 23.28 -10.76 -29.87
N THR A 262 23.48 -10.73 -28.55
CA THR A 262 24.65 -10.08 -27.96
C THR A 262 25.78 -11.10 -27.90
N VAL A 263 26.83 -10.85 -28.67
CA VAL A 263 28.06 -11.65 -28.65
C VAL A 263 28.94 -11.14 -27.52
N VAL A 264 29.05 -11.90 -26.42
CA VAL A 264 30.00 -11.58 -25.35
C VAL A 264 31.35 -12.19 -25.70
N ASN A 265 32.36 -11.33 -25.87
CA ASN A 265 33.75 -11.75 -26.01
C ASN A 265 34.40 -11.72 -24.63
N ASN A 266 34.53 -12.88 -23.98
CA ASN A 266 35.29 -12.99 -22.73
C ASN A 266 36.78 -12.81 -23.05
N THR A 267 37.36 -11.64 -22.73
CA THR A 267 38.81 -11.47 -22.71
C THR A 267 39.32 -11.83 -21.32
N LEU A 268 39.81 -13.06 -21.18
CA LEU A 268 40.57 -13.48 -20.00
C LEU A 268 41.91 -12.70 -19.98
N VAL A 269 42.09 -11.82 -19.01
CA VAL A 269 43.42 -11.27 -18.68
C VAL A 269 44.22 -12.38 -17.99
N ASN A 270 44.83 -13.25 -18.79
CA ASN A 270 46.05 -14.02 -18.52
C ASN A 270 46.30 -15.05 -19.63
N GLY A 271 46.88 -14.59 -20.76
CA GLY A 271 47.85 -15.37 -21.56
C GLY A 271 47.46 -16.72 -22.20
N THR A 272 46.23 -17.20 -22.08
CA THR A 272 45.77 -18.41 -22.79
C THR A 272 44.43 -18.15 -23.46
N GLU A 273 44.47 -18.01 -24.78
CA GLU A 273 43.30 -17.85 -25.64
C GLU A 273 42.42 -19.10 -25.59
N THR A 274 41.27 -19.00 -24.93
CA THR A 274 40.13 -19.88 -25.17
C THR A 274 38.96 -19.01 -25.61
N THR A 275 38.74 -18.94 -26.92
CA THR A 275 37.65 -18.22 -27.59
C THR A 275 36.31 -18.90 -27.24
N GLY A 276 35.76 -18.56 -26.07
CA GLY A 276 34.39 -18.92 -25.69
C GLY A 276 33.44 -17.79 -26.07
N THR A 277 32.78 -17.90 -27.22
CA THR A 277 31.76 -16.95 -27.65
C THR A 277 30.42 -17.34 -27.02
N SER A 278 30.01 -16.71 -25.91
CA SER A 278 28.66 -16.90 -25.36
C SER A 278 27.71 -15.90 -26.01
N THR A 279 26.85 -16.39 -26.90
CA THR A 279 25.77 -15.60 -27.50
C THR A 279 24.60 -15.52 -26.53
N ILE A 280 24.41 -14.36 -25.90
CA ILE A 280 23.26 -14.11 -25.03
C ILE A 280 22.12 -13.63 -25.94
N SER A 281 21.04 -14.40 -25.95
CA SER A 281 19.82 -14.05 -26.69
C SER A 281 18.94 -13.22 -25.77
N THR A 282 18.95 -11.90 -25.92
CA THR A 282 17.95 -11.06 -25.25
C THR A 282 16.72 -10.92 -26.14
N PRO A 283 15.50 -10.93 -25.58
CA PRO A 283 14.30 -10.64 -26.34
C PRO A 283 14.39 -9.21 -26.91
N SER A 284 13.86 -9.01 -28.13
CA SER A 284 13.93 -7.71 -28.78
C SER A 284 13.04 -6.71 -28.03
N LEU A 285 13.47 -5.44 -27.97
CA LEU A 285 12.72 -4.39 -27.28
C LEU A 285 11.31 -4.19 -27.90
N HIS A 286 11.18 -4.41 -29.22
CA HIS A 286 9.90 -4.33 -29.91
C HIS A 286 8.96 -5.51 -29.58
N ASP A 287 9.48 -6.72 -29.38
CA ASP A 287 8.65 -7.84 -28.91
C ASP A 287 8.09 -7.55 -27.51
N LEU A 288 8.91 -7.01 -26.61
CA LEU A 288 8.49 -6.61 -25.26
C LEU A 288 7.35 -5.58 -25.31
N GLN A 289 7.48 -4.57 -26.18
CA GLN A 289 6.47 -3.53 -26.37
C GLN A 289 5.15 -4.11 -26.89
N VAL A 290 5.18 -4.90 -27.98
CA VAL A 290 3.96 -5.43 -28.62
C VAL A 290 3.22 -6.38 -27.69
N TYR A 291 3.92 -7.38 -27.13
CA TYR A 291 3.30 -8.33 -26.20
C TYR A 291 2.86 -7.63 -24.91
N GLY A 292 3.62 -6.65 -24.42
CA GLY A 292 3.27 -5.86 -23.24
C GLY A 292 1.97 -5.08 -23.43
N VAL A 293 1.76 -4.45 -24.59
CA VAL A 293 0.51 -3.73 -24.90
C VAL A 293 -0.66 -4.70 -24.96
N ILE A 294 -0.50 -5.85 -25.63
CA ILE A 294 -1.54 -6.89 -25.73
C ILE A 294 -1.94 -7.39 -24.33
N VAL A 295 -0.96 -7.74 -23.49
CA VAL A 295 -1.20 -8.22 -22.12
C VAL A 295 -1.86 -7.13 -21.27
N THR A 296 -1.44 -5.87 -21.39
CA THR A 296 -2.04 -4.75 -20.65
C THR A 296 -3.50 -4.53 -21.04
N ILE A 297 -3.84 -4.61 -22.33
CA ILE A 297 -5.22 -4.52 -22.83
C ILE A 297 -6.06 -5.68 -22.26
N LEU A 298 -5.54 -6.90 -22.29
CA LEU A 298 -6.21 -8.07 -21.74
C LEU A 298 -6.47 -7.93 -20.23
N LEU A 299 -5.48 -7.46 -19.46
CA LEU A 299 -5.64 -7.19 -18.03
C LEU A 299 -6.67 -6.09 -17.80
N CYS A 300 -6.71 -5.04 -18.62
CA CYS A 300 -7.72 -3.98 -18.54
C CYS A 300 -9.14 -4.54 -18.71
N PHE A 301 -9.35 -5.44 -19.67
CA PHE A 301 -10.64 -6.15 -19.84
C PHE A 301 -11.02 -7.00 -18.62
N ILE A 302 -10.06 -7.67 -17.99
CA ILE A 302 -10.30 -8.44 -16.76
C ILE A 302 -10.70 -7.49 -15.61
N VAL A 303 -10.04 -6.33 -15.48
CA VAL A 303 -10.37 -5.33 -14.45
C VAL A 303 -11.78 -4.76 -14.65
N PHE A 304 -12.25 -4.61 -15.89
CA PHE A 304 -13.64 -4.22 -16.16
C PHE A 304 -14.67 -5.23 -15.63
N GLY A 305 -14.31 -6.51 -15.48
CA GLY A 305 -15.14 -7.53 -14.83
C GLY A 305 -15.39 -7.29 -13.32
N GLY A 306 -14.71 -6.31 -12.73
CA GLY A 306 -14.90 -5.86 -11.35
C GLY A 306 -14.15 -6.69 -10.32
N VAL A 307 -14.00 -6.13 -9.12
CA VAL A 307 -13.07 -6.69 -8.12
C VAL A 307 -13.54 -7.95 -7.43
N LYS A 308 -14.82 -8.29 -7.57
CA LYS A 308 -15.34 -9.56 -7.04
C LYS A 308 -14.68 -10.73 -7.74
N ILE A 309 -14.48 -10.63 -9.05
CA ILE A 309 -13.78 -11.63 -9.85
C ILE A 309 -12.31 -11.64 -9.47
N ILE A 310 -11.67 -10.47 -9.45
CA ILE A 310 -10.24 -10.34 -9.12
C ILE A 310 -9.90 -10.92 -7.75
N ASN A 311 -10.68 -10.60 -6.72
CA ASN A 311 -10.47 -11.11 -5.36
C ASN A 311 -10.72 -12.63 -5.25
N LYS A 312 -11.57 -13.19 -6.11
CA LYS A 312 -11.79 -14.64 -6.19
C LYS A 312 -10.64 -15.36 -6.88
N VAL A 313 -10.01 -14.73 -7.88
CA VAL A 313 -8.86 -15.28 -8.62
C VAL A 313 -7.53 -15.05 -7.89
N ALA A 314 -7.42 -14.03 -7.03
CA ALA A 314 -6.18 -13.68 -6.34
C ALA A 314 -5.45 -14.84 -5.63
N PRO A 315 -6.13 -15.74 -4.89
CA PRO A 315 -5.47 -16.90 -4.28
C PRO A 315 -4.84 -17.86 -5.30
N ALA A 316 -5.41 -17.96 -6.51
CA ALA A 316 -4.88 -18.80 -7.58
C ALA A 316 -3.53 -18.29 -8.11
N PHE A 317 -3.30 -16.98 -8.08
CA PHE A 317 -2.00 -16.40 -8.41
C PHE A 317 -0.97 -16.60 -7.30
N LEU A 318 -1.40 -16.67 -6.03
CA LEU A 318 -0.50 -16.78 -4.88
C LEU A 318 0.17 -18.16 -4.75
N ILE A 319 -0.62 -19.23 -4.89
CA ILE A 319 -0.14 -20.61 -4.64
C ILE A 319 1.10 -20.93 -5.50
N PRO A 320 1.12 -20.63 -6.81
CA PRO A 320 2.31 -20.81 -7.65
C PRO A 320 3.52 -19.99 -7.18
N VAL A 321 3.34 -18.76 -6.68
CA VAL A 321 4.46 -17.93 -6.19
C VAL A 321 5.14 -18.60 -5.00
N LEU A 322 4.37 -18.98 -3.98
CA LEU A 322 4.91 -19.63 -2.79
C LEU A 322 5.57 -20.96 -3.12
N PHE A 323 4.97 -21.72 -4.04
CA PHE A 323 5.53 -22.97 -4.52
C PHE A 323 6.85 -22.75 -5.27
N SER A 324 6.91 -21.74 -6.16
CA SER A 324 8.14 -21.41 -6.90
C SER A 324 9.28 -20.98 -5.97
N LEU A 325 8.98 -20.22 -4.91
CA LEU A 325 9.98 -19.87 -3.89
C LEU A 325 10.52 -21.10 -3.16
N LEU A 326 9.63 -22.03 -2.77
CA LEU A 326 10.04 -23.30 -2.15
C LEU A 326 10.97 -24.09 -3.09
N CYS A 327 10.62 -24.18 -4.38
CA CYS A 327 11.43 -24.84 -5.40
C CYS A 327 12.82 -24.20 -5.60
N ILE A 328 12.92 -22.87 -5.52
CA ILE A 328 14.20 -22.15 -5.58
C ILE A 328 15.06 -22.54 -4.39
N TYR A 329 14.54 -22.41 -3.16
CA TYR A 329 15.32 -22.73 -1.96
C TYR A 329 15.77 -24.20 -1.93
N LEU A 330 14.88 -25.14 -2.25
CA LEU A 330 15.24 -26.55 -2.37
C LEU A 330 16.31 -26.77 -3.43
N GLY A 331 16.20 -26.10 -4.57
CA GLY A 331 17.19 -26.15 -5.65
C GLY A 331 18.57 -25.68 -5.21
N VAL A 332 18.64 -24.57 -4.46
CA VAL A 332 19.90 -24.02 -3.93
C VAL A 332 20.60 -25.02 -3.00
N PHE A 333 19.85 -25.71 -2.13
CA PHE A 333 20.44 -26.69 -1.21
C PHE A 333 20.86 -28.01 -1.87
N ILE A 334 20.27 -28.36 -3.02
CA ILE A 334 20.58 -29.60 -3.75
C ILE A 334 21.73 -29.40 -4.77
N ALA A 335 22.03 -28.16 -5.15
CA ALA A 335 23.14 -27.86 -6.06
C ALA A 335 24.51 -28.26 -5.48
N PRO A 336 25.48 -28.76 -6.30
CA PRO A 336 25.50 -28.74 -7.77
C PRO A 336 24.89 -30.01 -8.40
N ARG A 337 24.21 -29.85 -9.55
CA ARG A 337 23.61 -30.96 -10.30
C ARG A 337 24.57 -31.45 -11.39
N HIS A 338 24.50 -32.74 -11.74
CA HIS A 338 25.39 -33.36 -12.75
C HIS A 338 25.35 -32.69 -14.15
N ASN A 339 24.28 -31.94 -14.48
CA ASN A 339 24.12 -31.20 -15.75
C ASN A 339 24.11 -29.66 -15.55
N ALA A 340 24.58 -29.14 -14.42
CA ALA A 340 24.59 -27.70 -14.18
C ALA A 340 25.65 -27.00 -15.04
N PRO A 341 25.40 -25.76 -15.53
CA PRO A 341 26.42 -24.95 -16.20
C PRO A 341 27.66 -24.79 -15.30
N ARG A 342 28.83 -24.64 -15.94
CA ARG A 342 30.15 -24.66 -15.26
C ARG A 342 30.28 -23.61 -14.13
N GLY A 343 29.45 -22.57 -14.12
CA GLY A 343 29.43 -21.53 -13.11
C GLY A 343 28.70 -21.86 -11.80
N ILE A 344 27.95 -22.98 -11.72
CA ILE A 344 27.22 -23.36 -10.49
C ILE A 344 28.08 -24.32 -9.66
N THR A 345 28.72 -23.78 -8.63
CA THR A 345 29.62 -24.55 -7.74
C THR A 345 28.87 -25.33 -6.65
N GLY A 346 27.60 -24.98 -6.38
CA GLY A 346 26.91 -25.37 -5.15
C GLY A 346 27.32 -24.46 -3.99
N LEU A 347 26.76 -24.69 -2.79
CA LEU A 347 27.02 -23.86 -1.61
C LEU A 347 28.48 -24.03 -1.13
N SER A 348 29.37 -23.15 -1.60
CA SER A 348 30.77 -23.14 -1.20
C SER A 348 31.17 -21.83 -0.52
N ILE A 349 31.92 -21.95 0.57
CA ILE A 349 32.52 -20.81 1.27
C ILE A 349 33.60 -20.14 0.41
N THR A 350 34.26 -20.88 -0.50
CA THR A 350 35.26 -20.30 -1.41
C THR A 350 34.60 -19.32 -2.37
N THR A 351 33.55 -19.77 -3.05
CA THR A 351 32.75 -18.94 -3.97
C THR A 351 32.16 -17.72 -3.25
N LEU A 352 31.69 -17.90 -2.00
CA LEU A 352 31.19 -16.80 -1.18
C LEU A 352 32.27 -15.74 -0.89
N LYS A 353 33.51 -16.17 -0.63
CA LYS A 353 34.64 -15.26 -0.40
C LYS A 353 35.02 -14.52 -1.67
N ASP A 354 35.03 -15.21 -2.81
CA ASP A 354 35.35 -14.61 -4.11
C ASP A 354 34.30 -13.56 -4.50
N ASN A 355 33.04 -13.79 -4.16
CA ASN A 355 31.93 -12.86 -4.40
C ASN A 355 31.73 -11.81 -3.28
N TRP A 356 32.63 -11.72 -2.29
CA TRP A 356 32.40 -10.87 -1.11
C TRP A 356 32.44 -9.37 -1.44
N GLY A 357 33.39 -8.96 -2.28
CA GLY A 357 33.63 -7.56 -2.66
C GLY A 357 32.82 -7.10 -3.87
N GLU A 358 32.62 -5.80 -3.99
CA GLU A 358 31.99 -5.16 -5.15
C GLU A 358 32.88 -5.21 -6.40
N ASP A 359 32.26 -5.17 -7.58
CA ASP A 359 32.91 -4.93 -8.86
C ASP A 359 31.89 -4.31 -9.81
N TYR A 360 31.84 -2.98 -9.72
CA TYR A 360 30.93 -2.17 -10.50
C TYR A 360 31.43 -2.03 -11.94
N GLN A 361 30.78 -2.76 -12.85
CA GLN A 361 31.13 -2.76 -14.27
C GLN A 361 30.11 -1.98 -15.10
N ARG A 362 30.52 -1.59 -16.31
CA ARG A 362 29.61 -1.03 -17.31
C ARG A 362 28.84 -2.17 -17.97
N THR A 363 27.57 -1.93 -18.31
CA THR A 363 26.75 -2.91 -19.03
C THR A 363 26.23 -2.36 -20.34
N ASN A 364 25.95 -3.28 -21.25
CA ASN A 364 25.16 -3.00 -22.45
C ASN A 364 23.66 -2.81 -22.11
N ASN A 365 22.84 -2.52 -23.12
CA ASN A 365 21.38 -2.38 -22.97
C ASN A 365 20.68 -3.67 -22.49
N ALA A 366 21.36 -4.81 -22.57
CA ALA A 366 20.91 -6.11 -22.09
C ALA A 366 21.32 -6.39 -20.63
N GLY A 367 21.95 -5.45 -19.92
CA GLY A 367 22.39 -5.62 -18.53
C GLY A 367 23.57 -6.58 -18.37
N VAL A 368 24.23 -6.96 -19.47
CA VAL A 368 25.42 -7.83 -19.45
C VAL A 368 26.67 -6.95 -19.38
N PRO A 369 27.68 -7.31 -18.58
CA PRO A 369 28.93 -6.56 -18.52
C PRO A 369 29.59 -6.41 -19.89
N ASP A 370 29.90 -5.17 -20.25
CA ASP A 370 30.57 -4.79 -21.49
C ASP A 370 31.43 -3.55 -21.21
N PRO A 371 32.77 -3.60 -21.40
CA PRO A 371 33.65 -2.45 -21.23
C PRO A 371 33.25 -1.22 -22.07
N SER A 372 32.60 -1.43 -23.21
CA SER A 372 32.08 -0.39 -24.09
C SER A 372 30.63 0.03 -23.80
N GLY A 373 30.02 -0.55 -22.76
CA GLY A 373 28.64 -0.30 -22.36
C GLY A 373 28.38 1.17 -22.00
N SER A 374 27.17 1.64 -22.33
CA SER A 374 26.70 3.00 -22.09
C SER A 374 26.23 3.24 -20.66
N ILE A 375 25.92 2.18 -19.90
CA ILE A 375 25.33 2.27 -18.57
C ILE A 375 26.40 1.89 -17.54
N TYR A 376 26.74 2.83 -16.65
CA TYR A 376 27.58 2.57 -15.49
C TYR A 376 26.71 2.36 -14.25
N TRP A 377 27.03 1.35 -13.46
CA TRP A 377 26.31 1.03 -12.23
C TRP A 377 27.15 1.42 -11.03
N ASP A 378 26.49 2.07 -10.07
CA ASP A 378 27.04 2.35 -8.74
C ASP A 378 26.05 1.87 -7.67
N PHE A 379 26.44 1.97 -6.40
CA PHE A 379 25.58 1.59 -5.29
C PHE A 379 24.22 2.31 -5.32
N ASN A 380 24.20 3.59 -5.69
CA ASN A 380 22.96 4.37 -5.73
C ASN A 380 22.04 3.91 -6.86
N ALA A 381 22.57 3.60 -8.05
CA ALA A 381 21.80 3.02 -9.16
C ALA A 381 21.17 1.68 -8.76
N LEU A 382 21.91 0.84 -8.01
CA LEU A 382 21.37 -0.41 -7.48
C LEU A 382 20.28 -0.19 -6.44
N VAL A 383 20.36 0.85 -5.59
CA VAL A 383 19.26 1.23 -4.69
C VAL A 383 18.01 1.57 -5.49
N GLY A 384 18.15 2.38 -6.54
CA GLY A 384 17.04 2.74 -7.45
C GLY A 384 16.41 1.53 -8.14
N LEU A 385 17.22 0.54 -8.51
CA LEU A 385 16.81 -0.72 -9.14
C LEU A 385 16.18 -1.71 -8.14
N PHE A 386 16.68 -1.80 -6.90
CA PHE A 386 16.20 -2.77 -5.94
C PHE A 386 14.97 -2.29 -5.17
N PHE A 387 14.83 -0.99 -4.92
CA PHE A 387 13.80 -0.46 -4.03
C PHE A 387 12.37 -0.94 -4.36
N PRO A 388 11.93 -1.09 -5.62
CA PRO A 388 10.59 -1.58 -5.90
C PRO A 388 10.34 -3.01 -5.40
N ALA A 389 11.38 -3.79 -5.15
CA ALA A 389 11.31 -5.13 -4.56
C ALA A 389 10.91 -5.16 -3.08
N VAL A 390 11.01 -4.02 -2.38
CA VAL A 390 10.55 -3.87 -0.98
C VAL A 390 9.27 -3.05 -0.87
N THR A 391 8.78 -2.51 -1.99
CA THR A 391 7.49 -1.80 -2.03
C THR A 391 6.30 -2.75 -1.90
N GLY A 392 5.09 -2.22 -1.75
CA GLY A 392 3.88 -3.04 -1.64
C GLY A 392 3.36 -3.24 -0.21
N ILE A 393 3.95 -2.58 0.79
CA ILE A 393 3.49 -2.60 2.20
C ILE A 393 2.03 -2.11 2.36
N MET A 394 1.54 -1.30 1.42
CA MET A 394 0.18 -0.77 1.39
C MET A 394 -0.83 -1.72 0.73
N ALA A 395 -0.40 -2.80 0.08
CA ALA A 395 -1.30 -3.76 -0.58
C ALA A 395 -2.30 -4.39 0.41
N GLY A 396 -1.89 -4.61 1.66
CA GLY A 396 -2.76 -5.11 2.72
C GLY A 396 -3.89 -4.15 3.10
N SER A 397 -3.67 -2.83 2.96
CA SER A 397 -4.71 -1.83 3.21
C SER A 397 -5.72 -1.68 2.06
N ASN A 398 -5.38 -2.14 0.84
CA ASN A 398 -6.31 -2.13 -0.32
C ASN A 398 -7.56 -2.98 -0.07
N ARG A 399 -7.48 -3.99 0.82
CA ARG A 399 -8.59 -4.87 1.20
C ARG A 399 -9.22 -4.52 2.55
N SER A 400 -8.94 -3.34 3.10
CA SER A 400 -9.41 -2.91 4.42
C SER A 400 -10.95 -2.95 4.60
N ALA A 401 -11.72 -2.81 3.52
CA ALA A 401 -13.18 -2.97 3.50
C ALA A 401 -13.66 -4.38 3.85
N SER A 402 -12.86 -5.39 3.52
CA SER A 402 -13.23 -6.81 3.62
C SER A 402 -12.61 -7.51 4.83
N LEU A 403 -11.87 -6.79 5.68
CA LEU A 403 -11.23 -7.33 6.88
C LEU A 403 -12.22 -7.44 8.04
N LYS A 404 -12.03 -8.47 8.89
CA LYS A 404 -12.79 -8.63 10.14
C LYS A 404 -12.50 -7.50 11.12
N ASP A 405 -11.23 -7.15 11.28
CA ASP A 405 -10.74 -6.07 12.14
C ASP A 405 -9.57 -5.38 11.45
N THR A 406 -9.82 -4.18 10.93
CA THR A 406 -8.86 -3.39 10.15
C THR A 406 -7.76 -2.80 11.02
N GLN A 407 -8.10 -2.32 12.22
CA GLN A 407 -7.15 -1.65 13.13
C GLN A 407 -6.09 -2.62 13.68
N ARG A 408 -6.47 -3.89 13.89
CA ARG A 408 -5.51 -4.92 14.32
C ARG A 408 -4.81 -5.61 13.15
N SER A 409 -5.52 -5.89 12.06
CA SER A 409 -4.98 -6.71 10.98
C SER A 409 -3.96 -5.99 10.11
N ILE A 410 -4.13 -4.69 9.84
CA ILE A 410 -3.18 -3.94 9.00
C ILE A 410 -1.81 -3.86 9.67
N PRO A 411 -1.66 -3.38 10.93
CA PRO A 411 -0.35 -3.27 11.56
C PRO A 411 0.38 -4.59 11.64
N ILE A 412 -0.30 -5.63 12.13
CA ILE A 412 0.29 -6.95 12.36
C ILE A 412 0.65 -7.60 11.02
N GLY A 413 -0.28 -7.61 10.06
CA GLY A 413 -0.06 -8.26 8.77
C GLY A 413 1.05 -7.59 7.96
N THR A 414 1.08 -6.26 7.91
CA THR A 414 2.10 -5.52 7.16
C THR A 414 3.49 -5.64 7.80
N LEU A 415 3.62 -5.51 9.13
CA LEU A 415 4.91 -5.65 9.80
C LEU A 415 5.51 -7.06 9.65
N TYR A 416 4.70 -8.12 9.84
CA TYR A 416 5.17 -9.49 9.63
C TYR A 416 5.54 -9.75 8.17
N ALA A 417 4.80 -9.19 7.21
CA ALA A 417 5.15 -9.30 5.80
C ALA A 417 6.50 -8.64 5.51
N THR A 418 6.70 -7.38 5.91
CA THR A 418 7.97 -6.65 5.71
C THR A 418 9.15 -7.34 6.38
N LEU A 419 8.99 -7.85 7.60
CA LEU A 419 10.06 -8.54 8.32
C LEU A 419 10.42 -9.87 7.63
N THR A 420 9.40 -10.64 7.23
CA THR A 420 9.59 -11.93 6.57
C THR A 420 10.29 -11.76 5.23
N THR A 421 9.88 -10.80 4.41
CA THR A 421 10.50 -10.56 3.09
C THR A 421 11.91 -10.02 3.23
N THR A 422 12.17 -9.10 4.17
CA THR A 422 13.53 -8.59 4.41
C THR A 422 14.47 -9.71 4.86
N ALA A 423 14.04 -10.54 5.81
CA ALA A 423 14.82 -11.70 6.24
C ALA A 423 15.06 -12.69 5.09
N MET A 424 14.05 -12.93 4.27
CA MET A 424 14.14 -13.77 3.07
C MET A 424 15.19 -13.22 2.09
N TYR A 425 15.15 -11.93 1.75
CA TYR A 425 16.13 -11.30 0.86
C TYR A 425 17.55 -11.39 1.44
N LEU A 426 17.75 -11.06 2.72
CA LEU A 426 19.07 -11.15 3.37
C LEU A 426 19.65 -12.56 3.31
N PHE A 427 18.81 -13.56 3.58
CA PHE A 427 19.21 -14.96 3.48
C PHE A 427 19.56 -15.35 2.04
N SER A 428 18.76 -14.92 1.07
CA SER A 428 19.02 -15.18 -0.35
C SER A 428 20.31 -14.52 -0.86
N VAL A 429 20.72 -13.36 -0.35
CA VAL A 429 22.03 -12.76 -0.70
C VAL A 429 23.18 -13.72 -0.37
N LEU A 430 23.18 -14.27 0.85
CA LEU A 430 24.23 -15.21 1.29
C LEU A 430 24.21 -16.50 0.47
N LEU A 431 23.02 -17.02 0.17
CA LEU A 431 22.85 -18.22 -0.61
C LEU A 431 23.32 -18.06 -2.05
N PHE A 432 22.87 -17.02 -2.76
CA PHE A 432 23.27 -16.81 -4.16
C PHE A 432 24.75 -16.45 -4.28
N GLY A 433 25.29 -15.69 -3.33
CA GLY A 433 26.73 -15.41 -3.27
C GLY A 433 27.59 -16.65 -3.06
N ALA A 434 27.09 -17.66 -2.34
CA ALA A 434 27.81 -18.93 -2.15
C ALA A 434 27.60 -19.93 -3.29
N LEU A 435 26.55 -19.78 -4.09
CA LEU A 435 26.05 -20.80 -5.02
C LEU A 435 26.74 -20.80 -6.39
N ALA A 436 27.00 -19.62 -6.93
CA ALA A 436 27.43 -19.44 -8.32
C ALA A 436 28.59 -18.45 -8.42
N THR A 437 29.45 -18.64 -9.42
CA THR A 437 30.55 -17.72 -9.74
C THR A 437 30.02 -16.37 -10.20
N ARG A 438 30.81 -15.30 -10.02
CA ARG A 438 30.43 -13.93 -10.41
C ARG A 438 29.99 -13.79 -11.87
N GLU A 439 30.69 -14.44 -12.79
CA GLU A 439 30.34 -14.41 -14.21
C GLU A 439 28.92 -14.93 -14.43
N GLU A 440 28.59 -16.10 -13.87
CA GLU A 440 27.26 -16.70 -13.98
C GLU A 440 26.16 -15.83 -13.35
N LEU A 441 26.44 -15.18 -12.20
CA LEU A 441 25.51 -14.25 -11.55
C LEU A 441 25.17 -13.05 -12.45
N LEU A 442 26.10 -12.63 -13.31
CA LEU A 442 25.95 -11.48 -14.21
C LEU A 442 25.40 -11.86 -15.60
N THR A 443 25.69 -13.07 -16.08
CA THR A 443 25.27 -13.53 -17.41
C THR A 443 23.91 -14.21 -17.41
N ASP A 444 23.58 -15.00 -16.38
CA ASP A 444 22.29 -15.71 -16.30
C ASP A 444 21.23 -14.85 -15.60
N ARG A 445 20.40 -14.16 -16.40
CA ARG A 445 19.26 -13.35 -15.92
C ARG A 445 18.23 -14.18 -15.17
N LEU A 446 18.11 -15.49 -15.44
CA LEU A 446 17.14 -16.39 -14.82
C LEU A 446 17.85 -17.51 -14.03
N LEU A 447 18.96 -17.18 -13.37
CA LEU A 447 19.68 -18.14 -12.51
C LEU A 447 18.76 -18.81 -11.47
N THR A 448 17.74 -18.09 -10.98
CA THR A 448 16.73 -18.65 -10.07
C THR A 448 15.94 -19.81 -10.70
N ALA A 449 15.68 -19.78 -12.02
CA ALA A 449 15.05 -20.87 -12.76
C ALA A 449 16.03 -22.01 -13.05
N THR A 450 17.29 -21.70 -13.37
CA THR A 450 18.35 -22.70 -13.63
C THR A 450 18.61 -23.57 -12.39
N VAL A 451 18.57 -22.96 -11.20
CA VAL A 451 18.85 -23.63 -9.92
C VAL A 451 17.65 -24.43 -9.40
N ALA A 452 16.42 -24.08 -9.78
CA ALA A 452 15.22 -24.61 -9.16
C ALA A 452 15.01 -26.12 -9.34
N TRP A 453 14.50 -26.76 -8.27
CA TRP A 453 14.10 -28.16 -8.26
C TRP A 453 12.58 -28.28 -8.09
N PRO A 454 11.87 -29.16 -8.82
CA PRO A 454 12.37 -30.25 -9.68
C PRO A 454 12.69 -29.87 -11.14
N ALA A 455 12.04 -28.83 -11.67
CA ALA A 455 12.17 -28.41 -13.06
C ALA A 455 12.15 -26.88 -13.20
N PRO A 456 12.97 -26.28 -14.08
CA PRO A 456 12.99 -24.84 -14.35
C PRO A 456 11.63 -24.28 -14.79
N ALA A 457 10.82 -25.09 -15.50
CA ALA A 457 9.48 -24.73 -15.96
C ALA A 457 8.54 -24.24 -14.84
N VAL A 458 8.72 -24.75 -13.62
CA VAL A 458 7.94 -24.34 -12.45
C VAL A 458 8.18 -22.86 -12.13
N ILE A 459 9.42 -22.39 -12.30
CA ILE A 459 9.79 -20.99 -12.03
C ILE A 459 9.27 -20.07 -13.12
N TYR A 460 9.38 -20.45 -14.40
CA TYR A 460 8.78 -19.67 -15.49
C TYR A 460 7.28 -19.45 -15.28
N ILE A 461 6.54 -20.52 -14.97
CA ILE A 461 5.09 -20.43 -14.67
C ILE A 461 4.85 -19.58 -13.41
N GLY A 462 5.65 -19.80 -12.36
CA GLY A 462 5.56 -19.06 -11.11
C GLY A 462 5.76 -17.55 -11.30
N ILE A 463 6.78 -17.15 -12.06
CA ILE A 463 7.07 -15.75 -12.38
C ILE A 463 5.91 -15.14 -13.16
N ILE A 464 5.49 -15.76 -14.27
CA ILE A 464 4.41 -15.24 -15.13
C ILE A 464 3.11 -15.06 -14.32
N LEU A 465 2.73 -16.04 -13.50
CA LEU A 465 1.52 -15.92 -12.68
C LEU A 465 1.68 -14.90 -11.53
N SER A 466 2.88 -14.80 -10.95
CA SER A 466 3.18 -13.80 -9.91
C SER A 466 3.03 -12.38 -10.46
N THR A 467 3.70 -12.11 -11.59
CA THR A 467 3.75 -10.77 -12.19
C THR A 467 2.41 -10.37 -12.79
N LEU A 468 1.68 -11.27 -13.46
CA LEU A 468 0.31 -10.99 -13.91
C LEU A 468 -0.63 -10.71 -12.72
N GLY A 469 -0.48 -11.45 -11.62
CA GLY A 469 -1.22 -11.20 -10.39
C GLY A 469 -0.93 -9.82 -9.79
N ALA A 470 0.35 -9.44 -9.70
CA ALA A 470 0.78 -8.13 -9.20
C ALA A 470 0.35 -6.97 -10.13
N ALA A 471 0.44 -7.17 -11.45
CA ALA A 471 -0.06 -6.24 -12.46
C ALA A 471 -1.58 -6.03 -12.32
N LEU A 472 -2.34 -7.12 -12.17
CA LEU A 472 -3.79 -7.07 -11.98
C LEU A 472 -4.16 -6.33 -10.69
N GLN A 473 -3.43 -6.55 -9.59
CA GLN A 473 -3.64 -5.83 -8.34
C GLN A 473 -3.33 -4.33 -8.49
N SER A 474 -2.26 -3.97 -9.19
CA SER A 474 -1.86 -2.58 -9.43
C SER A 474 -2.90 -1.86 -10.31
N LEU A 475 -3.34 -2.51 -11.39
CA LEU A 475 -4.34 -1.99 -12.32
C LEU A 475 -5.75 -1.94 -11.73
N THR A 476 -6.00 -2.65 -10.63
CA THR A 476 -7.24 -2.57 -9.86
C THR A 476 -7.15 -1.52 -8.75
N GLY A 477 -6.01 -1.43 -8.08
CA GLY A 477 -5.79 -0.56 -6.92
C GLY A 477 -5.68 0.91 -7.30
N ALA A 478 -4.91 1.22 -8.34
CA ALA A 478 -4.66 2.61 -8.77
C ALA A 478 -5.94 3.35 -9.21
N PRO A 479 -6.85 2.78 -10.04
CA PRO A 479 -8.09 3.46 -10.42
C PRO A 479 -9.00 3.79 -9.23
N ARG A 480 -9.06 2.88 -8.25
CA ARG A 480 -9.89 3.05 -7.06
C ARG A 480 -9.34 4.11 -6.13
N LEU A 481 -8.02 4.18 -6.03
CA LEU A 481 -7.32 5.23 -5.34
C LEU A 481 -7.62 6.60 -6.00
N LEU A 482 -7.53 6.67 -7.32
CA LEU A 482 -7.85 7.89 -8.07
C LEU A 482 -9.31 8.30 -7.93
N ALA A 483 -10.24 7.35 -8.00
CA ALA A 483 -11.67 7.61 -7.81
C ALA A 483 -12.00 8.06 -6.38
N ALA A 484 -11.33 7.50 -5.36
CA ALA A 484 -11.48 7.94 -3.98
C ALA A 484 -10.99 9.37 -3.78
N ILE A 485 -9.87 9.75 -4.41
CA ILE A 485 -9.36 11.14 -4.40
C ILE A 485 -10.35 12.07 -5.12
N ALA A 486 -10.90 11.65 -6.26
CA ALA A 486 -11.85 12.45 -7.03
C ALA A 486 -13.17 12.70 -6.29
N ASN A 487 -13.59 11.78 -5.42
CA ASN A 487 -14.81 11.89 -4.61
C ASN A 487 -14.67 12.85 -3.42
N ASP A 488 -13.45 13.28 -3.06
CA ASP A 488 -13.21 14.25 -1.98
C ASP A 488 -13.29 15.72 -2.44
N ASP A 489 -13.56 15.96 -3.73
CA ASP A 489 -13.88 17.28 -4.32
C ASP A 489 -12.81 18.38 -4.17
N ILE A 490 -11.59 18.02 -3.76
CA ILE A 490 -10.51 18.99 -3.51
C ILE A 490 -9.92 19.53 -4.82
N LEU A 491 -9.67 18.65 -5.80
CA LEU A 491 -9.06 19.02 -7.07
C LEU A 491 -10.12 19.01 -8.18
N PRO A 492 -10.55 20.18 -8.70
CA PRO A 492 -11.62 20.25 -9.69
C PRO A 492 -11.28 19.53 -11.00
N VAL A 493 -9.99 19.43 -11.33
CA VAL A 493 -9.48 18.69 -12.50
C VAL A 493 -9.80 17.19 -12.42
N LEU A 494 -9.91 16.62 -11.21
CA LEU A 494 -10.17 15.20 -11.01
C LEU A 494 -11.66 14.85 -10.98
N ASN A 495 -12.57 15.83 -11.07
CA ASN A 495 -14.02 15.61 -11.03
C ASN A 495 -14.55 14.64 -12.10
N TYR A 496 -13.82 14.51 -13.23
CA TYR A 496 -14.15 13.55 -14.27
C TYR A 496 -14.08 12.08 -13.80
N PHE A 497 -13.25 11.79 -12.80
CA PHE A 497 -13.03 10.44 -12.28
C PHE A 497 -13.92 10.08 -11.08
N LYS A 498 -14.94 10.90 -10.79
CA LYS A 498 -15.91 10.66 -9.71
C LYS A 498 -16.81 9.48 -10.00
N VAL A 499 -17.05 8.69 -8.96
CA VAL A 499 -17.74 7.39 -9.07
C VAL A 499 -18.60 7.18 -7.81
N SER A 500 -19.84 6.74 -8.00
CA SER A 500 -20.77 6.51 -6.88
C SER A 500 -20.31 5.34 -6.01
N GLU A 501 -20.61 5.39 -4.70
CA GLU A 501 -20.19 4.36 -3.74
C GLU A 501 -20.59 2.94 -4.19
N GLY A 502 -19.58 2.11 -4.48
CA GLY A 502 -19.77 0.71 -4.85
C GLY A 502 -19.86 0.43 -6.35
N SER A 503 -19.82 1.45 -7.21
CA SER A 503 -19.62 1.29 -8.65
C SER A 503 -18.13 1.17 -9.01
N GLU A 504 -17.82 0.52 -10.13
CA GLU A 504 -16.43 0.33 -10.57
C GLU A 504 -15.95 1.56 -11.37
N PRO A 505 -14.72 2.05 -11.12
CA PRO A 505 -14.26 3.31 -11.69
C PRO A 505 -13.72 3.16 -13.11
N HIS A 506 -14.61 2.96 -14.09
CA HIS A 506 -14.24 2.66 -15.48
C HIS A 506 -13.34 3.72 -16.13
N ALA A 507 -13.65 5.01 -15.95
CA ALA A 507 -12.84 6.11 -16.50
C ALA A 507 -11.43 6.15 -15.90
N ALA A 508 -11.31 5.96 -14.58
CA ALA A 508 -10.01 5.90 -13.91
C ALA A 508 -9.21 4.66 -14.31
N THR A 509 -9.88 3.54 -14.57
CA THR A 509 -9.24 2.31 -15.07
C THR A 509 -8.64 2.54 -16.45
N LEU A 510 -9.39 3.16 -17.36
CA LEU A 510 -8.89 3.47 -18.70
C LEU A 510 -7.72 4.46 -18.66
N PHE A 511 -7.77 5.46 -17.79
CA PHE A 511 -6.66 6.40 -17.59
C PHE A 511 -5.42 5.73 -17.00
N THR A 512 -5.59 4.83 -16.02
CA THR A 512 -4.48 4.06 -15.44
C THR A 512 -3.87 3.12 -16.48
N ALA A 513 -4.70 2.45 -17.28
CA ALA A 513 -4.24 1.58 -18.37
C ALA A 513 -3.48 2.37 -19.43
N PHE A 514 -3.90 3.60 -19.75
CA PHE A 514 -3.17 4.49 -20.64
C PHE A 514 -1.77 4.82 -20.12
N ILE A 515 -1.64 5.23 -18.84
CA ILE A 515 -0.33 5.47 -18.21
C ILE A 515 0.53 4.20 -18.25
N CYS A 516 -0.06 3.05 -17.92
CA CYS A 516 0.63 1.77 -17.96
C CYS A 516 1.15 1.45 -19.38
N ILE A 517 0.33 1.64 -20.42
CA ILE A 517 0.73 1.44 -21.82
C ILE A 517 1.87 2.38 -22.21
N CYS A 518 1.81 3.67 -21.84
CA CYS A 518 2.91 4.61 -22.10
C CYS A 518 4.23 4.14 -21.49
N CYS A 519 4.20 3.61 -20.26
CA CYS A 519 5.39 3.05 -19.61
C CYS A 519 5.84 1.72 -20.25
N VAL A 520 4.90 0.86 -20.68
CA VAL A 520 5.22 -0.38 -21.40
C VAL A 520 5.94 -0.08 -22.72
N VAL A 521 5.55 0.99 -23.43
CA VAL A 521 6.19 1.42 -24.67
C VAL A 521 7.65 1.81 -24.47
N ILE A 522 8.08 2.20 -23.25
CA ILE A 522 9.51 2.43 -22.96
C ILE A 522 10.30 1.12 -23.11
N GLY A 523 9.70 -0.04 -22.83
CA GLY A 523 10.24 -1.37 -23.13
C GLY A 523 11.45 -1.81 -22.28
N ASN A 524 12.05 -0.92 -21.50
CA ASN A 524 13.21 -1.20 -20.66
C ASN A 524 12.85 -1.20 -19.17
N LEU A 525 12.92 -2.38 -18.53
CA LEU A 525 12.65 -2.53 -17.10
C LEU A 525 13.56 -1.67 -16.23
N ASP A 526 14.85 -1.57 -16.58
CA ASP A 526 15.85 -0.90 -15.75
C ASP A 526 15.67 0.63 -15.72
N LEU A 527 14.95 1.19 -16.70
CA LEU A 527 14.55 2.61 -16.72
C LEU A 527 13.25 2.87 -15.96
N ILE A 528 12.33 1.91 -15.98
CA ILE A 528 11.02 2.03 -15.32
C ILE A 528 11.18 1.90 -13.80
N THR A 529 12.07 1.01 -13.35
CA THR A 529 12.27 0.71 -11.93
C THR A 529 12.66 1.93 -11.08
N PRO A 530 13.66 2.77 -11.45
CA PRO A 530 13.97 4.00 -10.71
C PRO A 530 12.81 5.01 -10.68
N THR A 531 11.99 5.06 -11.74
CA THR A 531 10.81 5.92 -11.79
C THR A 531 9.77 5.50 -10.75
N ILE A 532 9.56 4.19 -10.59
CA ILE A 532 8.69 3.62 -9.55
C ILE A 532 9.22 3.95 -8.16
N THR A 533 10.53 3.77 -7.96
CA THR A 533 11.23 4.09 -6.70
C THR A 533 10.97 5.52 -6.25
N MET A 534 11.06 6.49 -7.17
CA MET A 534 10.81 7.89 -6.87
C MET A 534 9.39 8.11 -6.32
N PHE A 535 8.35 7.61 -7.00
CA PHE A 535 6.97 7.81 -6.57
C PHE A 535 6.66 7.15 -5.22
N PHE A 536 7.15 5.93 -4.98
CA PHE A 536 6.94 5.26 -3.70
C PHE A 536 7.74 5.89 -2.56
N LEU A 537 8.98 6.31 -2.80
CA LEU A 537 9.77 7.01 -1.78
C LEU A 537 9.15 8.36 -1.41
N LEU A 538 8.62 9.12 -2.38
CA LEU A 538 7.89 10.36 -2.10
C LEU A 538 6.63 10.11 -1.27
N CYS A 539 5.88 9.05 -1.60
CA CYS A 539 4.73 8.62 -0.81
C CYS A 539 5.14 8.25 0.63
N TYR A 540 6.19 7.46 0.80
CA TYR A 540 6.68 7.02 2.12
C TYR A 540 7.26 8.18 2.93
N ALA A 541 7.98 9.09 2.28
CA ALA A 541 8.42 10.34 2.89
C ALA A 541 7.24 11.16 3.39
N GLY A 542 6.20 11.33 2.56
CA GLY A 542 4.97 12.04 2.93
C GLY A 542 4.27 11.40 4.13
N VAL A 543 4.10 10.08 4.13
CA VAL A 543 3.49 9.35 5.27
C VAL A 543 4.30 9.54 6.56
N ASN A 544 5.62 9.35 6.50
CA ASN A 544 6.50 9.47 7.66
C ASN A 544 6.57 10.91 8.19
N LEU A 545 6.74 11.89 7.30
CA LEU A 545 6.80 13.31 7.66
C LEU A 545 5.49 13.77 8.27
N SER A 546 4.35 13.34 7.73
CA SER A 546 3.04 13.71 8.27
C SER A 546 2.81 13.13 9.66
N CYS A 547 3.18 11.86 9.91
CA CYS A 547 3.09 11.28 11.25
C CYS A 547 3.96 12.05 12.25
N PHE A 548 5.19 12.39 11.86
CA PHE A 548 6.09 13.21 12.68
C PHE A 548 5.50 14.59 12.99
N LEU A 549 4.98 15.30 11.99
CA LEU A 549 4.41 16.64 12.19
C LEU A 549 3.16 16.61 13.07
N LEU A 550 2.30 15.59 12.93
CA LEU A 550 1.11 15.46 13.76
C LEU A 550 1.44 15.15 15.22
N ASP A 551 2.48 14.34 15.48
CA ASP A 551 3.01 14.14 16.82
C ASP A 551 3.66 15.41 17.39
N LEU A 552 4.44 16.13 16.57
CA LEU A 552 5.15 17.35 17.01
C LEU A 552 4.19 18.51 17.34
N LEU A 553 3.08 18.60 16.60
CA LEU A 553 2.08 19.66 16.74
C LEU A 553 0.95 19.30 17.70
N ASP A 554 0.97 18.12 18.34
CA ASP A 554 -0.07 17.62 19.23
C ASP A 554 -1.49 17.78 18.63
N ALA A 555 -1.64 17.39 17.36
CA ALA A 555 -2.88 17.60 16.61
C ALA A 555 -4.06 16.90 17.33
N PRO A 556 -5.20 17.58 17.59
CA PRO A 556 -6.30 17.01 18.39
C PRO A 556 -6.90 15.72 17.84
N SER A 557 -6.86 15.55 16.51
CA SER A 557 -7.35 14.38 15.77
C SER A 557 -6.39 13.19 15.79
N TRP A 558 -5.15 13.38 16.27
CA TRP A 558 -4.09 12.39 16.21
C TRP A 558 -3.90 11.71 17.57
N ARG A 559 -4.37 10.46 17.69
CA ARG A 559 -4.24 9.63 18.90
C ARG A 559 -3.94 8.17 18.52
N PRO A 560 -2.74 7.88 18.00
CA PRO A 560 -2.37 6.53 17.58
C PRO A 560 -2.38 5.59 18.80
N ARG A 561 -3.03 4.43 18.67
CA ARG A 561 -3.10 3.41 19.74
C ARG A 561 -1.97 2.36 19.63
N TRP A 562 -1.15 2.45 18.59
CA TRP A 562 -0.07 1.51 18.32
C TRP A 562 1.13 1.74 19.25
N LYS A 563 1.54 0.68 19.97
CA LYS A 563 2.56 0.77 21.04
C LYS A 563 3.98 1.03 20.54
N PHE A 564 4.31 0.65 19.31
CA PHE A 564 5.67 0.78 18.76
C PHE A 564 5.87 2.09 17.97
N HIS A 565 4.87 2.98 17.99
CA HIS A 565 4.95 4.27 17.34
C HIS A 565 5.67 5.28 18.23
N HIS A 566 6.62 6.02 17.66
CA HIS A 566 7.30 7.13 18.31
C HIS A 566 7.70 8.16 17.23
N TRP A 567 7.56 9.45 17.53
CA TRP A 567 7.80 10.54 16.57
C TRP A 567 9.20 10.49 15.93
N SER A 568 10.22 10.06 16.69
CA SER A 568 11.60 9.97 16.21
C SER A 568 11.77 8.89 15.13
N LEU A 569 11.04 7.78 15.21
CA LEU A 569 11.07 6.72 14.18
C LEU A 569 10.49 7.23 12.87
N SER A 570 9.40 8.00 12.94
CA SER A 570 8.81 8.65 11.76
C SER A 570 9.74 9.72 11.17
N LEU A 571 10.45 10.51 11.99
CA LEU A 571 11.44 11.47 11.50
C LEU A 571 12.61 10.79 10.80
N VAL A 572 13.20 9.74 11.41
CA VAL A 572 14.28 8.96 10.80
C VAL A 572 13.82 8.33 9.49
N GLY A 573 12.61 7.78 9.46
CA GLY A 573 12.00 7.23 8.25
C GLY A 573 11.84 8.28 7.14
N ALA A 574 11.39 9.50 7.49
CA ALA A 574 11.27 10.60 6.54
C ALA A 574 12.63 11.02 5.97
N LEU A 575 13.65 11.18 6.83
CA LEU A 575 15.01 11.53 6.41
C LEU A 575 15.64 10.45 5.51
N PHE A 576 15.44 9.17 5.83
CA PHE A 576 15.86 8.06 4.97
C PHE A 576 15.19 8.10 3.60
N CYS A 577 13.87 8.31 3.55
CA CYS A 577 13.14 8.41 2.29
C CYS A 577 13.65 9.59 1.45
N VAL A 578 13.78 10.78 2.05
CA VAL A 578 14.27 11.99 1.36
C VAL A 578 15.71 11.81 0.86
N GLY A 579 16.60 11.24 1.68
CA GLY A 579 17.97 10.94 1.26
C GLY A 579 18.02 10.01 0.04
N MET A 580 17.18 8.97 0.03
CA MET A 580 17.08 8.07 -1.13
C MET A 580 16.47 8.74 -2.36
N VAL A 581 15.48 9.63 -2.19
CA VAL A 581 14.90 10.39 -3.32
C VAL A 581 15.97 11.28 -3.96
N LEU A 582 16.76 12.00 -3.17
CA LEU A 582 17.81 12.89 -3.68
C LEU A 582 18.87 12.12 -4.47
N ASN A 583 19.28 10.95 -3.97
CA ASN A 583 20.20 10.06 -4.67
C ASN A 583 19.58 9.52 -5.98
N THR A 584 18.32 9.09 -5.94
CA THR A 584 17.60 8.54 -7.12
C THR A 584 17.30 9.60 -8.17
N PHE A 585 17.01 10.84 -7.77
CA PHE A 585 16.71 11.96 -8.67
C PHE A 585 17.89 12.27 -9.59
N THR A 586 19.10 12.25 -9.05
CA THR A 586 20.34 12.44 -9.81
C THR A 586 20.49 11.36 -10.90
N ILE A 587 20.14 10.11 -10.56
CA ILE A 587 20.24 8.96 -11.47
C ILE A 587 19.23 9.06 -12.61
N LEU A 588 17.98 9.38 -12.32
CA LEU A 588 16.95 9.53 -13.36
C LEU A 588 17.31 10.64 -14.35
N PHE A 589 17.82 11.78 -13.85
CA PHE A 589 18.26 12.87 -14.70
C PHE A 589 19.44 12.46 -15.59
N CYS A 590 20.40 11.70 -15.06
CA CYS A 590 21.48 11.10 -15.86
C CYS A 590 20.95 10.17 -16.96
N PHE A 591 20.03 9.25 -16.65
CA PHE A 591 19.45 8.34 -17.64
C PHE A 591 18.67 9.07 -18.74
N ILE A 592 17.84 10.04 -18.36
CA ILE A 592 17.08 10.87 -19.33
C ILE A 592 18.04 11.66 -20.22
N THR A 593 19.11 12.24 -19.66
CA THR A 593 20.10 12.99 -20.42
C THR A 593 20.85 12.07 -21.40
N ILE A 594 21.28 10.89 -20.96
CA ILE A 594 21.97 9.90 -21.82
C ILE A 594 21.07 9.42 -22.96
N PHE A 595 19.79 9.19 -22.70
CA PHE A 595 18.83 8.76 -23.72
C PHE A 595 18.50 9.89 -24.71
N SER A 596 18.37 11.13 -24.21
CA SER A 596 18.18 12.33 -25.05
C SER A 596 19.40 12.68 -25.91
N MET A 597 20.59 12.18 -25.56
CA MET A 597 21.81 12.36 -26.37
C MET A 597 22.02 11.23 -27.40
N ASN A 598 21.33 10.10 -27.25
CA ASN A 598 21.39 8.94 -28.17
C ASN A 598 20.17 8.80 -29.08
N SER A 599 19.17 9.69 -28.95
CA SER A 599 18.08 9.90 -29.90
C SER A 599 18.40 11.11 -30.78
#